data_AF-A0A2W6B788-F1
#
_entry.id   AF-A0A2W6B788-F1
#
_cell.length_a   1.000
_cell.length_b   1.000
_cell.length_c   1.000
_cell.angle_alpha   90.00
_cell.angle_beta   90.00
_cell.angle_gamma   90.00
#
_symmetry.space_group_name_H-M   'P 1'
#
loop_
_entity.id
_entity.type
_entity.pdbx_description
1 polymer ?
#
loop_
_entity_poly.entity_id
_entity_poly.type
_entity_poly.pdbx_seq_one_letter_code
_entity_poly.pdbx_strand_id
1 'polypeptide(L)'
;MSEIAGNSPTSPGRPPRLSHEQLAAAQVETLAAPLRSYGLAARALFATLDAVYGKPRTLSKFKVLELVARVPYQAWEQAAYIAITHVHERTRLARRIHDRIAQSRAEQDNEQWHLLILDELIARSGTREGRLRYFWVPQAIAFAYCQLS
;
A
#
# COMPACT_ATOMS: atom_id res chain seq x y z
N MET A 1 -28.89 -17.43 -23.09
CA MET A 1 -27.57 -16.80 -23.24
C MET A 1 -27.79 -15.30 -23.40
N SER A 2 -27.94 -14.57 -22.29
CA SER A 2 -28.17 -13.11 -22.32
C SER A 2 -26.91 -12.41 -21.83
N GLU A 3 -26.40 -11.55 -22.70
CA GLU A 3 -25.21 -10.74 -22.62
C GLU A 3 -25.38 -9.65 -21.53
N ILE A 4 -24.60 -9.73 -20.45
CA ILE A 4 -24.56 -8.69 -19.42
C ILE A 4 -23.59 -7.61 -19.90
N ALA A 5 -24.14 -6.61 -20.60
CA ALA A 5 -23.44 -5.40 -20.98
C ALA A 5 -23.15 -4.54 -19.73
N GLY A 6 -22.00 -4.77 -19.10
CA GLY A 6 -21.44 -3.95 -18.02
C GLY A 6 -20.36 -3.00 -18.53
N ASN A 7 -20.68 -2.13 -19.50
CA ASN A 7 -19.71 -1.17 -20.01
C ASN A 7 -19.76 0.12 -19.17
N SER A 8 -19.03 0.15 -18.05
CA SER A 8 -18.74 1.41 -17.36
C SER A 8 -17.73 2.21 -18.18
N PRO A 9 -17.89 3.52 -18.38
CA PRO A 9 -16.96 4.30 -19.21
C PRO A 9 -15.55 4.23 -18.60
N THR A 10 -14.63 3.61 -19.33
CA THR A 10 -13.20 3.66 -19.06
C THR A 10 -12.72 5.09 -19.26
N SER A 11 -12.73 5.87 -18.18
CA SER A 11 -12.08 7.18 -18.18
C SER A 11 -10.57 6.95 -18.32
N PRO A 12 -9.90 7.48 -19.35
CA PRO A 12 -8.46 7.30 -19.51
C PRO A 12 -7.75 7.83 -18.25
N GLY A 13 -6.96 6.97 -17.59
CA GLY A 13 -6.23 7.30 -16.37
C GLY A 13 -6.91 6.92 -15.05
N ARG A 14 -8.09 6.28 -15.05
CA ARG A 14 -8.70 5.74 -13.82
C ARG A 14 -8.73 4.21 -13.86
N PRO A 15 -8.34 3.50 -12.78
CA PRO A 15 -8.50 2.05 -12.73
C PRO A 15 -9.98 1.67 -12.94
N PRO A 16 -10.27 0.57 -13.66
CA PRO A 16 -11.63 0.14 -13.94
C PRO A 16 -12.39 -0.04 -12.63
N ARG A 17 -13.54 0.64 -12.51
CA ARG A 17 -14.39 0.55 -11.32
C ARG A 17 -15.26 -0.68 -11.46
N LEU A 18 -14.93 -1.71 -10.68
CA LEU A 18 -15.79 -2.88 -10.51
C LEU A 18 -17.15 -2.43 -9.95
N SER A 19 -18.24 -3.01 -10.46
CA SER A 19 -19.57 -2.90 -9.87
C SER A 19 -19.60 -3.53 -8.47
N HIS A 20 -20.65 -3.26 -7.69
CA HIS A 20 -20.80 -3.83 -6.35
C HIS A 20 -20.71 -5.36 -6.34
N GLU A 21 -21.38 -6.03 -7.28
CA GLU A 21 -21.36 -7.49 -7.39
C GLU A 21 -19.96 -8.01 -7.73
N GLN A 22 -19.25 -7.31 -8.62
CA GLN A 22 -17.88 -7.66 -8.98
C GLN A 22 -16.91 -7.46 -7.79
N LEU A 23 -17.12 -6.42 -6.97
CA LEU A 23 -16.34 -6.21 -5.74
C LEU A 23 -16.60 -7.33 -4.73
N ALA A 24 -17.85 -7.74 -4.55
CA ALA A 24 -18.21 -8.85 -3.66
C ALA A 24 -17.57 -10.17 -4.13
N ALA A 25 -17.62 -10.45 -5.44
CA ALA A 25 -16.96 -11.61 -6.02
C ALA A 25 -15.43 -11.58 -5.82
N ALA A 26 -14.78 -10.45 -6.12
CA ALA A 26 -13.34 -10.27 -5.93
C ALA A 26 -12.92 -10.38 -4.46
N GLN A 27 -13.77 -9.93 -3.53
CA GLN A 27 -13.54 -10.11 -2.09
C GLN A 27 -13.55 -11.59 -1.70
N VAL A 28 -14.54 -12.36 -2.18
CA VAL A 28 -14.62 -13.81 -1.93
C VAL A 28 -13.38 -14.52 -2.48
N GLU A 29 -12.97 -14.17 -3.70
CA GLU A 29 -11.74 -14.70 -4.32
C GLU A 29 -10.50 -14.39 -3.47
N THR A 30 -10.37 -13.14 -3.01
CA THR A 30 -9.25 -12.70 -2.16
C THR A 30 -9.23 -13.44 -0.82
N LEU A 31 -10.39 -13.68 -0.22
CA LEU A 31 -10.52 -14.43 1.03
C LEU A 31 -10.18 -15.92 0.87
N ALA A 32 -10.41 -16.48 -0.32
CA ALA A 32 -10.09 -17.86 -0.66
C ALA A 32 -8.62 -18.04 -1.08
N ALA A 33 -7.89 -16.97 -1.36
CA ALA A 33 -6.51 -17.02 -1.80
C ALA A 33 -5.61 -17.67 -0.73
N PRO A 34 -4.65 -18.53 -1.13
CA PRO A 34 -3.73 -19.15 -0.18
C PRO A 34 -2.87 -18.09 0.51
N LEU A 35 -2.52 -18.34 1.77
CA LEU A 35 -1.62 -17.47 2.52
C LEU A 35 -0.26 -17.42 1.81
N ARG A 36 0.28 -16.21 1.64
CA ARG A 36 1.64 -16.03 1.12
C ARG A 36 2.67 -16.55 2.11
N SER A 37 3.68 -17.24 1.61
CA SER A 37 4.88 -17.59 2.37
C SER A 37 5.69 -16.31 2.65
N TYR A 38 5.74 -15.93 3.92
CA TYR A 38 6.45 -14.72 4.35
C TYR A 38 7.95 -14.98 4.49
N GLY A 39 8.76 -14.07 3.94
CA GLY A 39 10.20 -14.01 4.20
C GLY A 39 10.51 -13.58 5.64
N LEU A 40 11.77 -13.72 6.06
CA LEU A 40 12.20 -13.41 7.43
C LEU A 40 11.89 -11.96 7.85
N ALA A 41 12.12 -10.99 6.97
CA ALA A 41 11.82 -9.57 7.24
C ALA A 41 10.32 -9.33 7.49
N ALA A 42 9.45 -9.91 6.65
CA ALA A 42 8.01 -9.80 6.83
C ALA A 42 7.54 -10.47 8.13
N ARG A 43 8.10 -11.65 8.47
CA ARG A 43 7.81 -12.33 9.74
C ARG A 43 8.23 -11.49 10.95
N ALA A 44 9.40 -10.87 10.90
CA ALA A 44 9.89 -9.97 11.94
C ALA A 44 8.98 -8.74 12.09
N LEU A 45 8.60 -8.10 10.98
CA LEU A 45 7.66 -6.97 10.96
C LEU A 45 6.33 -7.34 11.63
N PHE A 46 5.71 -8.45 11.23
CA PHE A 46 4.44 -8.88 11.83
C PHE A 46 4.58 -9.21 13.31
N ALA A 47 5.68 -9.86 13.72
CA ALA A 47 5.94 -10.14 15.13
C ALA A 47 6.09 -8.84 15.96
N THR A 48 6.77 -7.82 15.42
CA THR A 48 6.87 -6.50 16.06
C THR A 48 5.50 -5.82 16.17
N LEU A 49 4.69 -5.85 15.10
CA LEU A 49 3.34 -5.29 15.14
C LEU A 49 2.43 -6.02 16.14
N ASP A 50 2.51 -7.34 16.21
CA ASP A 50 1.78 -8.15 17.18
C ASP A 50 2.18 -7.81 18.63
N ALA A 51 3.47 -7.56 18.86
CA ALA A 51 3.97 -7.21 20.19
C ALA A 51 3.52 -5.80 20.63
N VAL A 52 3.47 -4.83 19.72
CA VAL A 52 3.12 -3.43 20.06
C VAL A 52 1.61 -3.17 20.07
N TYR A 53 0.89 -3.72 19.09
CA TYR A 53 -0.54 -3.44 18.86
C TYR A 53 -1.46 -4.61 19.23
N GLY A 54 -0.88 -5.75 19.58
CA GLY A 54 -1.60 -6.98 19.89
C GLY A 54 -1.82 -7.88 18.67
N LYS A 55 -2.11 -9.15 18.93
CA LYS A 55 -2.44 -10.16 17.92
C LYS A 55 -3.76 -9.91 17.16
N PRO A 56 -4.82 -9.33 17.76
CA PRO A 56 -6.07 -9.11 17.03
C PRO A 56 -5.91 -8.24 15.76
N ARG A 57 -6.74 -8.53 14.75
CA ARG A 57 -6.82 -7.77 13.50
C ARG A 57 -7.72 -6.55 13.72
N THR A 58 -7.13 -5.40 14.00
CA THR A 58 -7.85 -4.13 14.23
C THR A 58 -7.56 -3.12 13.13
N LEU A 59 -8.51 -2.22 12.86
CA LEU A 59 -8.35 -1.17 11.85
C LEU A 59 -7.12 -0.29 12.13
N SER A 60 -6.90 0.08 13.40
CA SER A 60 -5.73 0.86 13.82
C SER A 60 -4.40 0.16 13.55
N LYS A 61 -4.34 -1.17 13.71
CA LYS A 61 -3.14 -1.95 13.36
C LYS A 61 -2.94 -2.03 11.84
N PHE A 62 -4.02 -2.17 11.07
CA PHE A 62 -3.94 -2.11 9.61
C PHE A 62 -3.45 -0.75 9.14
N LYS A 63 -3.96 0.35 9.70
CA LYS A 63 -3.48 1.71 9.39
C LYS A 63 -1.98 1.86 9.58
N VAL A 64 -1.42 1.30 10.66
CA VAL A 64 0.03 1.29 10.89
C VAL A 64 0.77 0.53 9.79
N LEU A 65 0.26 -0.63 9.38
CA LEU A 65 0.86 -1.43 8.31
C LEU A 65 0.87 -0.68 6.97
N GLU A 66 -0.25 -0.07 6.59
CA GLU A 66 -0.35 0.75 5.37
C GLU A 66 0.60 1.95 5.40
N LEU A 67 0.78 2.57 6.57
CA LEU A 67 1.73 3.68 6.73
C LEU A 67 3.18 3.22 6.53
N VAL A 68 3.55 2.02 6.97
CA VAL A 68 4.88 1.47 6.73
C VAL A 68 5.02 1.01 5.27
N ALA A 69 3.98 0.44 4.66
CA ALA A 69 4.01 -0.11 3.31
C ALA A 69 4.28 0.93 2.21
N ARG A 70 3.94 2.20 2.42
CA ARG A 70 4.25 3.30 1.48
C ARG A 70 5.73 3.72 1.44
N VAL A 71 6.47 3.48 2.53
CA VAL A 71 7.84 4.02 2.71
C VAL A 71 8.83 3.49 1.65
N PRO A 72 8.83 2.19 1.30
CA PRO A 72 9.71 1.67 0.26
C PRO A 72 9.47 2.33 -1.10
N TYR A 73 8.20 2.58 -1.46
CA TYR A 73 7.89 3.25 -2.72
C TYR A 73 8.40 4.69 -2.74
N GLN A 74 8.28 5.41 -1.62
CA GLN A 74 8.79 6.79 -1.48
C GLN A 74 10.32 6.84 -1.57
N ALA A 75 11.01 5.94 -0.85
CA ALA A 75 12.47 5.86 -0.87
C ALA A 75 12.98 5.51 -2.28
N TRP A 76 12.33 4.55 -2.94
CA TRP A 76 12.67 4.15 -4.30
C TRP A 76 12.45 5.28 -5.31
N GLU A 77 11.35 6.03 -5.18
CA GLU A 77 11.07 7.20 -6.02
C GLU A 77 12.15 8.28 -5.87
N GLN A 78 12.56 8.60 -4.64
CA GLN A 78 13.65 9.57 -4.39
C GLN A 78 14.97 9.11 -5.03
N ALA A 79 15.34 7.84 -4.85
CA ALA A 79 16.54 7.27 -5.46
C ALA A 79 16.47 7.29 -7.00
N ALA A 80 15.29 7.00 -7.56
CA ALA A 80 15.06 7.00 -9.00
C ALA A 80 15.18 8.41 -9.61
N TYR A 81 14.72 9.44 -8.90
CA TYR A 81 14.93 10.84 -9.29
C TYR A 81 16.41 11.21 -9.36
N ILE A 82 17.19 10.83 -8.35
CA ILE A 82 18.65 11.02 -8.35
C ILE A 82 19.28 10.27 -9.52
N ALA A 83 18.88 9.01 -9.75
CA ALA A 83 19.42 8.20 -10.85
C ALA A 83 19.16 8.82 -12.22
N ILE A 84 17.95 9.33 -12.49
CA ILE A 84 17.58 10.00 -13.74
C ILE A 84 18.52 11.18 -14.03
N THR A 85 18.84 11.99 -13.01
CA THR A 85 19.79 13.09 -13.13
C THR A 85 21.19 12.65 -13.55
N HIS A 86 21.61 11.43 -13.20
CA HIS A 86 22.93 10.90 -13.57
C HIS A 86 22.92 10.11 -14.89
N VAL A 87 21.75 9.65 -15.37
CA VAL A 87 21.64 8.82 -16.58
C VAL A 87 20.88 9.50 -17.71
N HIS A 88 20.67 10.82 -17.64
CA HIS A 88 19.85 11.58 -18.60
C HIS A 88 20.34 11.43 -20.06
N GLU A 89 21.65 11.20 -20.27
CA GLU A 89 22.23 10.97 -21.61
C GLU A 89 21.83 9.62 -22.22
N ARG A 90 21.33 8.68 -21.41
CA ARG A 90 20.88 7.34 -21.83
C ARG A 90 19.36 7.31 -21.90
N THR A 91 18.79 7.84 -22.98
CA THR A 91 17.33 8.01 -23.17
C THR A 91 16.49 6.77 -22.86
N ARG A 92 16.98 5.56 -23.23
CA ARG A 92 16.25 4.30 -22.96
C ARG A 92 16.23 3.93 -21.47
N LEU A 93 17.33 4.17 -20.75
CA LEU A 93 17.40 3.89 -19.31
C LEU A 93 16.57 4.90 -18.52
N ALA A 94 16.68 6.19 -18.87
CA ALA A 94 15.86 7.24 -18.29
C ALA A 94 14.35 6.96 -18.45
N ARG A 95 13.92 6.50 -19.64
CA ARG A 95 12.51 6.11 -19.89
C ARG A 95 12.08 4.93 -19.00
N ARG A 96 12.90 3.88 -18.88
CA ARG A 96 12.57 2.72 -18.04
C ARG A 96 12.45 3.09 -16.56
N ILE A 97 13.32 3.98 -16.07
CA ILE A 97 13.24 4.47 -14.68
C ILE A 97 11.96 5.31 -14.51
N HIS A 98 11.65 6.19 -15.46
CA HIS A 98 10.43 6.98 -15.45
C HIS A 98 9.16 6.12 -15.42
N ASP A 99 9.06 5.10 -16.27
CA ASP A 99 7.90 4.20 -16.30
C ASP A 99 7.72 3.45 -14.97
N ARG A 100 8.82 3.08 -14.33
CA ARG A 100 8.81 2.44 -13.01
C ARG A 100 8.41 3.42 -11.89
N ILE A 101 8.82 4.69 -11.96
CA ILE A 101 8.33 5.75 -11.05
C ILE A 101 6.82 5.92 -11.20
N ALA A 102 6.31 5.98 -12.43
CA ALA A 102 4.87 6.12 -12.68
C ALA A 102 4.08 4.96 -12.07
N GLN A 103 4.57 3.72 -12.19
CA GLN A 103 3.97 2.57 -11.52
C GLN A 103 4.02 2.70 -9.99
N SER A 104 5.17 3.02 -9.41
CA SER A 104 5.32 3.14 -7.96
C SER A 104 4.46 4.26 -7.36
N ARG A 105 4.17 5.32 -8.12
CA ARG A 105 3.22 6.36 -7.72
C ARG A 105 1.80 5.85 -7.64
N ALA A 106 1.36 5.07 -8.63
CA ALA A 106 0.04 4.47 -8.59
C ALA A 106 -0.11 3.51 -7.40
N GLU A 107 0.95 2.77 -7.06
CA GLU A 107 1.01 1.91 -5.86
C GLU A 107 0.97 2.75 -4.56
N GLN A 108 1.69 3.87 -4.49
CA GLN A 108 1.62 4.79 -3.34
C GLN A 108 0.23 5.41 -3.15
N ASP A 109 -0.39 5.86 -4.24
CA ASP A 109 -1.74 6.44 -4.21
C ASP A 109 -2.75 5.40 -3.70
N ASN A 110 -2.57 4.13 -4.03
CA ASN A 110 -3.40 3.05 -3.49
C ASN A 110 -3.31 2.95 -1.96
N GLU A 111 -2.10 2.93 -1.40
CA GLU A 111 -1.92 2.87 0.07
C GLU A 111 -2.41 4.15 0.75
N GLN A 112 -2.32 5.30 0.07
CA GLN A 112 -2.88 6.56 0.55
C GLN A 112 -4.41 6.49 0.64
N TRP A 113 -5.08 5.88 -0.34
CA TRP A 113 -6.53 5.66 -0.28
C TRP A 113 -6.93 4.71 0.85
N HIS A 114 -6.18 3.61 1.06
CA HIS A 114 -6.42 2.71 2.19
C HIS A 114 -6.39 3.46 3.52
N LEU A 115 -5.41 4.34 3.71
CA LEU A 115 -5.28 5.11 4.94
C LEU A 115 -6.44 6.08 5.18
N LEU A 116 -6.90 6.78 4.14
CA LEU A 116 -8.04 7.69 4.24
C LEU A 116 -9.32 6.92 4.65
N ILE A 117 -9.54 5.75 4.05
CA ILE A 117 -10.68 4.89 4.39
C ILE A 117 -10.56 4.39 5.83
N LEU A 118 -9.38 3.92 6.23
CA LEU A 118 -9.16 3.43 7.60
C LEU A 118 -9.33 4.54 8.63
N ASP A 119 -8.82 5.74 8.38
CA ASP A 119 -8.97 6.90 9.26
C ASP A 119 -10.44 7.25 9.49
N GLU A 120 -11.23 7.28 8.41
CA GLU A 120 -12.67 7.53 8.49
C GLU A 120 -13.39 6.44 9.31
N LEU A 121 -13.06 5.17 9.08
CA LEU A 121 -13.66 4.05 9.83
C LEU A 121 -13.26 4.06 11.32
N ILE A 122 -12.00 4.38 11.63
CA ILE A 122 -11.50 4.49 13.00
C ILE A 122 -12.18 5.65 13.72
N ALA A 123 -12.29 6.82 13.07
CA ALA A 123 -12.99 7.98 13.62
C ALA A 123 -14.45 7.66 13.94
N ARG A 124 -15.15 6.96 13.05
CA ARG A 124 -16.55 6.51 13.27
C ARG A 124 -16.69 5.49 14.39
N SER A 125 -15.67 4.66 14.63
CA SER A 125 -15.69 3.65 15.70
C SER A 125 -15.54 4.24 17.11
N GLY A 126 -15.15 5.53 17.23
CA GLY A 126 -14.85 6.16 18.52
C GLY A 126 -13.53 5.71 19.16
N THR A 127 -12.73 4.90 18.46
CA THR A 127 -11.43 4.42 18.94
C THR A 127 -10.44 5.57 19.04
N ARG A 128 -9.79 5.74 20.20
CA ARG A 128 -8.76 6.75 20.41
C ARG A 128 -7.36 6.15 20.23
N GLU A 129 -6.62 6.67 19.25
CA GLU A 129 -5.24 6.29 18.97
C GLU A 129 -4.26 7.17 19.74
N GLY A 130 -3.46 6.57 20.62
CA GLY A 130 -2.40 7.30 21.35
C GLY A 130 -1.23 7.68 20.44
N ARG A 131 -0.80 8.96 20.46
CA ARG A 131 0.28 9.49 19.62
C ARG A 131 1.58 8.68 19.69
N LEU A 132 2.00 8.21 20.87
CA LEU A 132 3.24 7.43 20.97
C LEU A 132 3.22 6.17 20.10
N ARG A 133 2.15 5.39 20.19
CA ARG A 133 2.02 4.11 19.45
C ARG A 133 1.66 4.33 18.00
N TYR A 134 0.82 5.30 17.66
CA TYR A 134 0.29 5.42 16.30
C TYR A 134 0.97 6.49 15.44
N PHE A 135 1.86 7.30 16.02
CA PHE A 135 2.69 8.25 15.29
C PHE A 135 4.18 7.84 15.32
N TRP A 136 4.79 7.67 16.49
CA TRP A 136 6.24 7.46 16.58
C TRP A 136 6.72 6.05 16.22
N VAL A 137 6.01 5.01 16.70
CA VAL A 137 6.39 3.62 16.38
C VAL A 137 6.41 3.35 14.87
N PRO A 138 5.40 3.77 14.08
CA PRO A 138 5.44 3.59 12.64
C PRO A 138 6.64 4.29 11.98
N GLN A 139 7.05 5.48 12.44
CA GLN A 139 8.24 6.16 11.93
C GLN A 139 9.52 5.36 12.22
N ALA A 140 9.64 4.80 13.43
CA ALA A 140 10.80 3.98 13.79
C ALA A 140 10.86 2.68 12.96
N ILE A 141 9.72 2.02 12.75
CA ILE A 141 9.63 0.82 11.91
C ILE A 141 9.98 1.16 10.45
N ALA A 142 9.41 2.24 9.92
CA ALA A 142 9.70 2.74 8.57
C ALA A 142 11.19 2.99 8.35
N PHE A 143 11.82 3.69 9.30
CA PHE A 143 13.25 3.95 9.28
C PHE A 143 14.06 2.65 9.28
N ALA A 144 13.79 1.74 10.22
CA ALA A 144 14.49 0.46 10.29
C ALA A 144 14.31 -0.37 9.00
N TYR A 145 13.11 -0.36 8.42
CA TYR A 145 12.82 -1.06 7.17
C TYR A 145 13.63 -0.48 6.00
N CYS A 146 13.74 0.85 5.91
CA CYS A 146 14.53 1.53 4.88
C CYS A 146 16.04 1.26 5.00
N GLN A 147 16.56 1.09 6.22
CA GLN A 147 17.98 0.77 6.42
C GLN A 147 18.34 -0.68 6.05
N LEU A 148 17.37 -1.59 6.09
CA LEU A 148 17.55 -3.01 5.78
C LEU A 148 17.28 -3.36 4.31
N SER A 149 16.63 -2.47 3.56
CA SER A 149 16.26 -2.65 2.15
C SER A 149 17.27 -2.01 1.22
#